data_AF-H3CZQ1-F1
#
_entry.id   AF-H3CZQ1-F1
#
_cell.length_a   1.000
_cell.length_b   1.000
_cell.length_c   1.000
_cell.angle_alpha   90.00
_cell.angle_beta   90.00
_cell.angle_gamma   90.00
#
_symmetry.space_group_name_H-M   'P 1'
#
loop_
_entity.id
_entity.type
_entity.pdbx_description
1 polymer ?
#
loop_
_entity_poly.entity_id
_entity_poly.type
_entity_poly.pdbx_seq_one_letter_code
_entity_poly.pdbx_strand_id
1 'polypeptide(L)'
;VNRISFSCLLPASWHFSLSSQMIPRLLTPSPRQLFFIGLVLCLMGLLYLLIVTGNGHGGWIRKEDHFHRHLARVTDVDATDTSNPNLNYGLVVDCGSSGSRVFVYCWPRHNGNLHELLNIQQMRDQHRKPVVMKIKPGISKLAKTPEKASDYIYPLLSFAAQHIPKSKHQETPLYILCTAGMRILPESQQEAILEDLRTDIPVHFNFLFSDSHVEVISGKQEGTFLFVEVFFFFFILSHLNLPGKFVTSIPICFFLENNLNCNVEHNTSHNLFKKKKSKRIIHHSHADFSFGSQEEVAKNLLAEFNLGCDAHRTEHVYRVYVSTFLGFGGNAARQRYEESLIINTSARNRLLGQHVGETAESPVLDPCLPADLQDEIGPSGLHLRGTGDFDQCRQILQPFLNRTNETQTSLSGVYQPAIDYNSSQFYGFSEFYYCTEDVLRIGGDYNATEYAQAAKGYCSTQWKTLKERFNSGLYASHADVHRLKYQCFKSAWMYEVLHSGFSFPVGYKNLKTALLVYDKEVQWTLGAILYRTRFLPLRDIQQETLKGIHSHWRHSFSFVNNHYLFLACFFIVLLSIILYLLRLRHIHRRAAQRYTPSSVPWLEAGLHSPTLPINL
;
A
#
# COMPACT_ATOMS: atom_id res chain seq x y z
N VAL A 1 -75.30 -18.63 -11.99
CA VAL A 1 -74.40 -18.20 -13.08
C VAL A 1 -72.98 -18.27 -12.54
N ASN A 2 -72.26 -19.34 -12.89
CA ASN A 2 -71.02 -19.71 -12.21
C ASN A 2 -69.88 -18.74 -12.57
N ARG A 3 -69.47 -17.90 -11.60
CA ARG A 3 -68.26 -17.09 -11.67
C ARG A 3 -67.14 -17.85 -10.95
N ILE A 4 -66.02 -18.07 -11.64
CA ILE A 4 -64.79 -18.56 -11.00
C ILE A 4 -63.92 -17.33 -10.71
N SER A 5 -63.52 -17.17 -9.45
CA SER A 5 -62.69 -16.06 -8.96
C SER A 5 -61.36 -16.59 -8.46
N PHE A 6 -60.26 -15.98 -8.89
CA PHE A 6 -58.92 -16.22 -8.34
C PHE A 6 -58.44 -14.96 -7.61
N SER A 7 -58.01 -15.11 -6.37
CA SER A 7 -57.48 -14.04 -5.51
C SER A 7 -56.03 -14.36 -5.18
N CYS A 8 -55.08 -13.53 -5.64
CA CYS A 8 -53.71 -13.55 -5.15
C CYS A 8 -53.54 -12.44 -4.09
N LEU A 9 -53.01 -12.82 -2.93
CA LEU A 9 -52.77 -11.95 -1.77
C LEU A 9 -51.42 -11.22 -1.93
N LEU A 10 -51.46 -9.90 -2.19
CA LEU A 10 -50.54 -8.81 -1.77
C LEU A 10 -50.84 -7.52 -2.61
N PRO A 11 -50.51 -6.30 -2.14
CA PRO A 11 -51.48 -5.21 -2.02
C PRO A 11 -51.60 -4.33 -3.27
N ALA A 12 -52.27 -4.84 -4.28
CA ALA A 12 -53.07 -4.06 -5.24
C ALA A 12 -54.08 -5.03 -5.85
N SER A 13 -55.31 -5.04 -5.34
CA SER A 13 -56.36 -5.99 -5.73
C SER A 13 -56.94 -5.64 -7.10
N TRP A 14 -56.49 -6.31 -8.16
CA TRP A 14 -57.13 -6.26 -9.47
C TRP A 14 -58.12 -7.41 -9.58
N HIS A 15 -59.41 -7.09 -9.67
CA HIS A 15 -60.47 -8.08 -9.88
C HIS A 15 -60.74 -8.22 -11.38
N PHE A 16 -60.44 -9.38 -11.97
CA PHE A 16 -60.88 -9.72 -13.32
C PHE A 16 -62.07 -10.68 -13.25
N SER A 17 -63.22 -10.25 -13.79
CA SER A 17 -64.38 -11.12 -14.00
C SER A 17 -64.54 -11.38 -15.50
N LEU A 18 -64.32 -12.63 -15.93
CA LEU A 18 -64.63 -13.06 -17.29
C LEU A 18 -66.06 -13.61 -17.37
N SER A 19 -66.86 -13.02 -18.26
CA SER A 19 -68.22 -13.46 -18.59
C SER A 19 -68.19 -14.74 -19.45
N SER A 20 -69.07 -15.69 -19.15
CA SER A 20 -69.16 -17.01 -19.79
C SER A 20 -69.69 -17.00 -21.25
N GLN A 21 -69.68 -15.84 -21.92
CA GLN A 21 -70.08 -15.71 -23.33
C GLN A 21 -68.90 -15.66 -24.32
N MET A 22 -67.66 -15.86 -23.86
CA MET A 22 -66.45 -15.92 -24.71
C MET A 22 -65.83 -17.34 -24.75
N ILE A 23 -66.66 -18.38 -24.64
CA ILE A 23 -66.22 -19.80 -24.61
C ILE A 23 -66.78 -20.63 -25.78
N PRO A 24 -66.97 -20.07 -27.00
CA PRO A 24 -66.89 -20.95 -28.16
C PRO A 24 -66.11 -20.32 -29.33
N ARG A 25 -64.84 -19.96 -29.14
CA ARG A 25 -63.87 -19.76 -30.25
C ARG A 25 -62.43 -20.19 -29.91
N LEU A 26 -62.26 -21.10 -28.95
CA LEU A 26 -60.94 -21.54 -28.48
C LEU A 26 -60.50 -22.91 -29.04
N LEU A 27 -61.24 -23.47 -30.00
CA LEU A 27 -60.97 -24.82 -30.54
C LEU A 27 -60.54 -24.86 -32.01
N THR A 28 -60.36 -23.73 -32.67
CA THR A 28 -59.65 -23.64 -33.96
C THR A 28 -58.88 -22.31 -34.02
N PRO A 29 -57.60 -22.26 -33.62
CA PRO A 29 -56.85 -21.02 -33.74
C PRO A 29 -56.68 -20.71 -35.23
N SER A 30 -57.06 -19.50 -35.64
CA SER A 30 -56.77 -19.02 -36.99
C SER A 30 -55.25 -19.03 -37.22
N PRO A 31 -54.76 -19.18 -38.46
CA PRO A 31 -53.31 -19.22 -38.74
C PRO A 31 -52.56 -17.99 -38.19
N ARG A 32 -53.25 -16.84 -38.07
CA ARG A 32 -52.71 -15.63 -37.44
C ARG A 32 -52.50 -15.75 -35.93
N GLN A 33 -53.38 -16.47 -35.22
CA GLN A 33 -53.23 -16.70 -33.78
C GLN A 33 -52.12 -17.71 -33.49
N LEU A 34 -51.97 -18.76 -34.31
CA LEU A 34 -50.84 -19.69 -34.22
C LEU A 34 -49.50 -18.97 -34.44
N PHE A 35 -49.44 -18.05 -35.41
CA PHE A 35 -48.25 -17.23 -35.64
C PHE A 35 -47.93 -16.34 -34.44
N PHE A 36 -48.94 -15.72 -33.82
CA PHE A 36 -48.75 -14.87 -32.64
C PHE A 36 -48.27 -15.67 -31.43
N ILE A 37 -48.85 -16.84 -31.18
CA ILE A 37 -48.43 -17.74 -30.09
C ILE A 37 -47.00 -18.23 -30.34
N GLY A 38 -46.66 -18.60 -31.58
CA GLY A 38 -45.30 -18.98 -31.97
C GLY A 38 -44.29 -17.86 -31.73
N LEU A 39 -44.64 -16.62 -32.07
CA LEU A 39 -43.79 -15.45 -31.87
C LEU A 39 -43.58 -15.14 -30.39
N VAL A 40 -44.62 -15.28 -29.56
CA VAL A 40 -44.51 -15.13 -28.10
C VAL A 40 -43.64 -16.22 -27.48
N LEU A 41 -43.80 -17.48 -27.89
CA LEU A 41 -42.95 -18.57 -27.41
C LEU A 41 -41.48 -18.40 -27.85
N CYS A 42 -41.25 -17.88 -29.06
CA CYS A 42 -39.92 -17.59 -29.56
C CYS A 42 -39.25 -16.45 -28.79
N LEU A 43 -40.00 -15.38 -28.47
CA LEU A 43 -39.53 -14.29 -27.61
C LEU A 43 -39.24 -14.73 -26.18
N MET A 44 -40.10 -15.58 -25.60
CA MET A 44 -39.87 -16.16 -24.27
C MET A 44 -38.64 -17.09 -24.27
N GLY A 45 -38.44 -17.87 -25.34
CA GLY A 45 -37.25 -18.71 -25.54
C GLY A 45 -35.97 -17.88 -25.69
N LEU A 46 -36.00 -16.78 -26.44
CA LEU A 46 -34.90 -15.82 -26.58
C LEU A 46 -34.58 -15.14 -25.25
N LEU A 47 -35.59 -14.76 -24.47
CA LEU A 47 -35.42 -14.17 -23.15
C LEU A 47 -34.81 -15.18 -22.16
N TYR A 48 -35.25 -16.43 -22.20
CA TYR A 48 -34.67 -17.52 -21.39
C TYR A 48 -33.21 -17.78 -21.78
N LEU A 49 -32.90 -17.83 -23.08
CA LEU A 49 -31.53 -17.98 -23.57
C LEU A 49 -30.65 -16.82 -23.10
N LEU A 50 -31.12 -15.57 -23.20
CA LEU A 50 -30.40 -14.39 -22.72
C LEU A 50 -30.16 -14.40 -21.21
N ILE A 51 -31.09 -14.93 -20.42
CA ILE A 51 -30.93 -15.08 -18.96
C ILE A 51 -29.92 -16.19 -18.63
N VAL A 52 -29.96 -17.32 -19.34
CA VAL A 52 -29.04 -18.44 -19.15
C VAL A 52 -27.62 -18.07 -19.60
N THR A 53 -27.45 -17.41 -20.75
CA THR A 53 -26.14 -16.93 -21.22
C THR A 53 -25.65 -15.72 -20.42
N GLY A 54 -26.56 -14.86 -19.96
CA GLY A 54 -26.26 -13.66 -19.16
C GLY A 54 -25.77 -13.99 -17.75
N ASN A 55 -26.32 -15.03 -17.11
CA ASN A 55 -25.83 -15.50 -15.81
C ASN A 55 -24.48 -16.23 -15.90
N GLY A 56 -24.12 -16.81 -17.05
CA GLY A 56 -22.79 -17.39 -17.31
C GLY A 56 -21.70 -16.38 -17.68
N HIS A 57 -22.09 -15.25 -18.31
CA HIS A 57 -21.15 -14.19 -18.74
C HIS A 57 -20.45 -13.49 -17.56
N GLY A 58 -21.12 -13.34 -16.41
CA GLY A 58 -20.52 -12.67 -15.26
C GLY A 58 -19.30 -13.40 -14.68
N GLY A 59 -19.28 -14.74 -14.75
CA GLY A 59 -18.15 -15.56 -14.29
C GLY A 59 -16.99 -15.63 -15.28
N TRP A 60 -17.30 -15.64 -16.58
CA TRP A 60 -16.32 -15.74 -17.67
C TRP A 60 -15.59 -14.40 -17.91
N ILE A 61 -16.34 -13.29 -17.98
CA ILE A 61 -15.78 -11.93 -18.08
C ILE A 61 -14.87 -11.61 -16.88
N ARG A 62 -15.28 -12.01 -15.66
CA ARG A 62 -14.45 -11.82 -14.45
C ARG A 62 -13.10 -12.54 -14.52
N LYS A 63 -13.06 -13.72 -15.15
CA LYS A 63 -11.85 -14.54 -15.28
C LYS A 63 -10.94 -14.01 -16.40
N GLU A 64 -11.51 -13.54 -17.50
CA GLU A 64 -10.78 -12.86 -18.58
C GLU A 64 -10.18 -11.53 -18.13
N ASP A 65 -10.92 -10.69 -17.40
CA ASP A 65 -10.42 -9.40 -16.90
C ASP A 65 -9.26 -9.55 -15.91
N HIS A 66 -9.31 -10.55 -15.01
CA HIS A 66 -8.19 -10.84 -14.12
C HIS A 66 -6.97 -11.35 -14.90
N PHE A 67 -7.19 -12.16 -15.94
CA PHE A 67 -6.12 -12.70 -16.79
C PHE A 67 -5.44 -11.59 -17.60
N HIS A 68 -6.19 -10.72 -18.28
CA HIS A 68 -5.64 -9.57 -19.01
C HIS A 68 -4.88 -8.59 -18.11
N ARG A 69 -5.34 -8.38 -16.87
CA ARG A 69 -4.66 -7.55 -15.86
C ARG A 69 -3.37 -8.18 -15.32
N HIS A 70 -3.38 -9.49 -15.08
CA HIS A 70 -2.18 -10.24 -14.75
C HIS A 70 -1.17 -10.15 -15.90
N LEU A 71 -1.60 -10.38 -17.14
CA LEU A 71 -0.79 -10.22 -18.33
C LEU A 71 -0.20 -8.82 -18.45
N ALA A 72 -0.98 -7.74 -18.38
CA ALA A 72 -0.48 -6.37 -18.53
C ALA A 72 0.68 -6.04 -17.57
N ARG A 73 0.61 -6.48 -16.30
CA ARG A 73 1.70 -6.26 -15.32
C ARG A 73 2.86 -7.25 -15.45
N VAL A 74 2.62 -8.46 -15.94
CA VAL A 74 3.65 -9.45 -16.25
C VAL A 74 4.37 -9.12 -17.56
N THR A 75 3.74 -8.36 -18.46
CA THR A 75 4.30 -7.91 -19.73
C THR A 75 4.93 -6.52 -19.66
N ASP A 76 4.50 -5.65 -18.74
CA ASP A 76 5.12 -4.34 -18.45
C ASP A 76 6.42 -4.53 -17.62
N VAL A 77 7.42 -5.10 -18.29
CA VAL A 77 8.75 -5.44 -17.74
C VAL A 77 9.83 -4.61 -18.43
N ASP A 78 9.45 -3.56 -19.15
CA ASP A 78 10.41 -2.76 -19.90
C ASP A 78 11.37 -2.02 -18.98
N ALA A 79 12.58 -1.79 -19.49
CA ALA A 79 13.58 -1.02 -18.77
C ALA A 79 13.05 0.40 -18.53
N THR A 80 13.35 0.98 -17.36
CA THR A 80 12.93 2.34 -17.07
C THR A 80 13.69 3.31 -17.98
N ASP A 81 12.97 4.12 -18.75
CA ASP A 81 13.56 5.13 -19.63
C ASP A 81 14.16 6.28 -18.82
N THR A 82 15.44 6.17 -18.47
CA THR A 82 16.19 7.19 -17.72
C THR A 82 16.40 8.50 -18.48
N SER A 83 16.09 8.54 -19.79
CA SER A 83 16.17 9.77 -20.58
C SER A 83 14.93 10.65 -20.45
N ASN A 84 13.81 10.09 -19.96
CA ASN A 84 12.55 10.82 -19.81
C ASN A 84 12.61 11.81 -18.64
N PRO A 85 12.57 13.14 -18.89
CA PRO A 85 12.68 14.15 -17.84
C PRO A 85 11.46 14.21 -16.92
N ASN A 86 10.33 13.64 -17.35
CA ASN A 86 9.07 13.62 -16.60
C ASN A 86 9.02 12.49 -15.55
N LEU A 87 10.01 11.60 -15.53
CA LEU A 87 10.13 10.61 -14.47
C LEU A 87 10.75 11.23 -13.22
N ASN A 88 10.19 10.84 -12.09
CA ASN A 88 10.71 11.12 -10.76
C ASN A 88 11.13 9.80 -10.12
N TYR A 89 12.04 9.88 -9.15
CA TYR A 89 12.63 8.72 -8.49
C TYR A 89 12.50 8.85 -6.98
N GLY A 90 12.55 7.72 -6.28
CA GLY A 90 12.57 7.66 -4.82
C GLY A 90 13.35 6.45 -4.34
N LEU A 91 14.05 6.61 -3.22
CA LEU A 91 14.89 5.58 -2.62
C LEU A 91 14.35 5.18 -1.25
N VAL A 92 14.27 3.88 -1.01
CA VAL A 92 14.01 3.34 0.33
C VAL A 92 15.07 2.29 0.66
N VAL A 93 15.75 2.48 1.79
CA VAL A 93 16.68 1.51 2.35
C VAL A 93 16.00 0.79 3.52
N ASP A 94 15.74 -0.51 3.35
CA ASP A 94 15.32 -1.42 4.42
C ASP A 94 16.54 -1.86 5.22
N CYS A 95 16.66 -1.36 6.45
CA CYS A 95 17.71 -1.74 7.39
C CYS A 95 17.22 -2.88 8.31
N GLY A 96 17.28 -4.11 7.78
CA GLY A 96 16.88 -5.34 8.44
C GLY A 96 17.92 -5.91 9.42
N SER A 97 17.49 -6.85 10.27
CA SER A 97 18.37 -7.49 11.26
C SER A 97 19.46 -8.39 10.66
N SER A 98 19.24 -8.93 9.47
CA SER A 98 20.20 -9.81 8.77
C SER A 98 21.07 -9.10 7.74
N GLY A 99 20.68 -7.90 7.33
CA GLY A 99 21.23 -7.20 6.18
C GLY A 99 20.36 -6.01 5.79
N SER A 100 20.94 -5.11 5.00
CA SER A 100 20.25 -3.93 4.47
C SER A 100 20.02 -4.05 2.96
N ARG A 101 18.98 -3.40 2.45
CA ARG A 101 18.58 -3.47 1.04
C ARG A 101 18.13 -2.11 0.56
N VAL A 102 18.56 -1.69 -0.63
CA VAL A 102 18.04 -0.47 -1.28
C VAL A 102 17.07 -0.85 -2.38
N PHE A 103 15.96 -0.13 -2.45
CA PHE A 103 14.97 -0.22 -3.50
C PHE A 103 14.89 1.14 -4.21
N VAL A 104 15.01 1.11 -5.54
CA VAL A 104 14.83 2.30 -6.37
C VAL A 104 13.46 2.25 -7.01
N TYR A 105 12.64 3.27 -6.75
CA TYR A 105 11.31 3.44 -7.32
C TYR A 105 11.30 4.61 -8.29
N CYS A 106 10.38 4.56 -9.25
CA CYS A 106 10.12 5.65 -10.18
C CYS A 106 8.61 5.83 -10.40
N TRP A 107 8.21 7.05 -10.76
CA TRP A 107 6.84 7.38 -11.16
C TRP A 107 6.84 8.51 -12.19
N PRO A 108 5.88 8.52 -13.12
CA PRO A 108 5.67 9.64 -14.02
C PRO A 108 5.11 10.85 -13.26
N ARG A 109 5.08 12.00 -13.94
CA ARG A 109 4.36 13.19 -13.47
C ARG A 109 2.90 12.85 -13.14
N HIS A 110 2.39 13.43 -12.06
CA HIS A 110 1.00 13.23 -11.67
C HIS A 110 0.06 13.89 -12.71
N ASN A 111 -1.08 13.27 -12.99
CA ASN A 111 -2.02 13.73 -14.02
C ASN A 111 -2.94 14.89 -13.58
N GLY A 112 -2.75 15.40 -12.35
CA GLY A 112 -3.56 16.48 -11.77
C GLY A 112 -4.87 16.02 -11.12
N ASN A 113 -5.25 14.75 -11.21
CA ASN A 113 -6.48 14.24 -10.62
C ASN A 113 -6.34 14.01 -9.11
N LEU A 114 -7.00 14.83 -8.29
CA LEU A 114 -6.98 14.73 -6.81
C LEU A 114 -7.42 13.37 -6.26
N HIS A 115 -8.17 12.58 -7.05
CA HIS A 115 -8.68 11.27 -6.67
C HIS A 115 -7.65 10.15 -6.89
N GLU A 116 -6.58 10.40 -7.65
CA GLU A 116 -5.57 9.40 -7.99
C GLU A 116 -4.34 9.51 -7.09
N LEU A 117 -3.68 8.37 -6.90
CA LEU A 117 -2.41 8.25 -6.19
C LEU A 117 -1.27 8.26 -7.21
N LEU A 118 -0.05 8.54 -6.75
CA LEU A 118 1.15 8.42 -7.59
C LEU A 118 1.28 6.98 -8.14
N ASN A 119 1.51 6.85 -9.45
CA ASN A 119 1.78 5.57 -10.11
C ASN A 119 3.24 5.15 -9.89
N ILE A 120 3.55 4.74 -8.65
CA ILE A 120 4.88 4.29 -8.24
C ILE A 120 5.14 2.87 -8.73
N GLN A 121 6.30 2.67 -9.34
CA GLN A 121 6.77 1.39 -9.84
C GLN A 121 8.22 1.14 -9.39
N GLN A 122 8.59 -0.12 -9.24
CA GLN A 122 9.99 -0.50 -9.05
C GLN A 122 10.77 -0.16 -10.32
N MET A 123 11.84 0.62 -10.20
CA MET A 123 12.74 0.92 -11.31
C MET A 123 13.33 -0.37 -11.85
N ARG A 124 13.46 -0.45 -13.18
CA ARG A 124 14.11 -1.56 -13.87
C ARG A 124 15.36 -1.08 -14.60
N ASP A 125 16.42 -1.86 -14.50
CA ASP A 125 17.65 -1.61 -15.25
C ASP A 125 17.49 -1.95 -16.74
N GLN A 126 18.55 -1.70 -17.51
CA GLN A 126 18.64 -2.03 -18.94
C GLN A 126 18.42 -3.53 -19.25
N HIS A 127 18.58 -4.41 -18.27
CA HIS A 127 18.36 -5.85 -18.37
C HIS A 127 16.96 -6.26 -17.90
N ARG A 128 16.06 -5.29 -17.67
CA ARG A 128 14.68 -5.48 -17.21
C ARG A 128 14.60 -6.06 -15.79
N LYS A 129 15.67 -6.00 -15.02
CA LYS A 129 15.73 -6.48 -13.64
C LYS A 129 15.37 -5.34 -12.67
N PRO A 130 14.65 -5.64 -11.58
CA PRO A 130 14.36 -4.64 -10.57
C PRO A 130 15.66 -4.11 -9.97
N VAL A 131 15.79 -2.79 -9.87
CA VAL A 131 16.97 -2.11 -9.30
C VAL A 131 16.92 -2.23 -7.78
N VAL A 132 17.51 -3.31 -7.29
CA VAL A 132 17.59 -3.67 -5.87
C VAL A 132 18.98 -4.23 -5.57
N MET A 133 19.60 -3.76 -4.49
CA MET A 133 20.86 -4.32 -3.98
C MET A 133 20.69 -4.70 -2.52
N LYS A 134 21.33 -5.80 -2.10
CA LYS A 134 21.30 -6.33 -0.73
C LYS A 134 22.72 -6.50 -0.21
N ILE A 135 22.99 -6.10 1.02
CA ILE A 135 24.27 -6.30 1.72
C ILE A 135 24.06 -6.98 3.08
N LYS A 136 25.11 -7.59 3.61
CA LYS A 136 25.15 -8.27 4.93
C LYS A 136 26.45 -7.90 5.66
N PRO A 137 26.49 -7.95 7.01
CA PRO A 137 25.40 -8.28 7.96
C PRO A 137 24.40 -7.11 8.10
N GLY A 138 23.44 -7.16 9.03
CA GLY A 138 22.52 -6.04 9.27
C GLY A 138 23.14 -4.88 10.06
N ILE A 139 22.64 -3.66 9.86
CA ILE A 139 23.20 -2.42 10.45
C ILE A 139 23.27 -2.45 11.99
N SER A 140 22.38 -3.18 12.65
CA SER A 140 22.38 -3.34 14.11
C SER A 140 23.61 -4.05 14.67
N LYS A 141 24.46 -4.63 13.82
CA LYS A 141 25.78 -5.17 14.21
C LYS A 141 26.81 -4.08 14.50
N LEU A 142 26.56 -2.85 14.04
CA LEU A 142 27.41 -1.68 14.27
C LEU A 142 27.10 -0.98 15.59
N ALA A 143 26.30 -1.60 16.47
CA ALA A 143 25.95 -1.05 17.78
C ALA A 143 27.14 -0.66 18.67
N LYS A 144 28.32 -1.25 18.42
CA LYS A 144 29.58 -0.94 19.12
C LYS A 144 30.51 0.01 18.36
N THR A 145 30.21 0.29 17.10
CA THR A 145 31.01 1.11 16.18
C THR A 145 30.06 1.93 15.28
N PRO A 146 29.25 2.83 15.87
CA PRO A 146 28.23 3.59 15.14
C PRO A 146 28.83 4.49 14.04
N GLU A 147 30.07 4.94 14.19
CA GLU A 147 30.83 5.77 13.24
C GLU A 147 31.12 5.10 11.89
N LYS A 148 30.78 3.82 11.74
CA LYS A 148 30.92 3.05 10.49
C LYS A 148 29.58 2.81 9.80
N ALA A 149 28.48 3.40 10.29
CA ALA A 149 27.16 3.17 9.75
C ALA A 149 27.05 3.69 8.31
N SER A 150 27.60 4.87 8.04
CA SER A 150 27.59 5.50 6.72
C SER A 150 28.45 4.75 5.72
N ASP A 151 29.67 4.32 6.10
CA ASP A 151 30.52 3.42 5.31
C ASP A 151 29.80 2.13 4.92
N TYR A 152 29.05 1.55 5.84
CA TYR A 152 28.28 0.32 5.58
C TYR A 152 27.12 0.55 4.59
N ILE A 153 26.46 1.71 4.62
CA ILE A 153 25.35 2.06 3.72
C ILE A 153 25.84 2.58 2.36
N TYR A 154 27.06 3.12 2.29
CA TYR A 154 27.64 3.73 1.09
C TYR A 154 27.55 2.88 -0.18
N PRO A 155 27.81 1.56 -0.18
CA PRO A 155 27.66 0.74 -1.39
C PRO A 155 26.24 0.71 -1.95
N LEU A 156 25.22 0.73 -1.08
CA LEU A 156 23.82 0.74 -1.48
C LEU A 156 23.44 2.07 -2.16
N LEU A 157 23.84 3.19 -1.57
CA LEU A 157 23.54 4.51 -2.11
C LEU A 157 24.33 4.78 -3.40
N SER A 158 25.58 4.32 -3.47
CA SER A 158 26.38 4.38 -4.69
C SER A 158 25.75 3.59 -5.83
N PHE A 159 25.26 2.38 -5.55
CA PHE A 159 24.52 1.58 -6.53
C PHE A 159 23.27 2.31 -7.03
N ALA A 160 22.47 2.89 -6.13
CA ALA A 160 21.29 3.66 -6.51
C ALA A 160 21.63 4.91 -7.35
N ALA A 161 22.67 5.66 -6.96
CA ALA A 161 23.13 6.85 -7.65
C ALA A 161 23.64 6.58 -9.07
N GLN A 162 24.17 5.38 -9.33
CA GLN A 162 24.58 4.95 -10.67
C GLN A 162 23.40 4.74 -11.62
N HIS A 163 22.24 4.34 -11.10
CA HIS A 163 21.05 4.08 -11.91
C HIS A 163 20.22 5.35 -12.16
N ILE A 164 20.15 6.26 -11.18
CA ILE A 164 19.36 7.49 -11.30
C ILE A 164 20.16 8.56 -12.06
N PRO A 165 19.55 9.26 -13.05
CA PRO A 165 20.20 10.39 -13.71
C PRO A 165 20.70 11.45 -12.72
N LYS A 166 21.93 11.93 -12.90
CA LYS A 166 22.55 12.92 -11.98
C LYS A 166 21.70 14.18 -11.78
N SER A 167 21.02 14.64 -12.82
CA SER A 167 20.11 15.80 -12.75
C SER A 167 18.92 15.59 -11.81
N LYS A 168 18.54 14.33 -11.55
CA LYS A 168 17.42 13.96 -10.70
C LYS A 168 17.81 13.68 -9.25
N HIS A 169 19.10 13.63 -8.91
CA HIS A 169 19.57 13.31 -7.55
C HIS A 169 18.98 14.27 -6.51
N GLN A 170 19.05 15.59 -6.76
CA GLN A 170 18.54 16.64 -5.85
C GLN A 170 17.03 16.59 -5.62
N GLU A 171 16.28 16.02 -6.56
CA GLU A 171 14.81 15.88 -6.48
C GLU A 171 14.39 14.54 -5.87
N THR A 172 15.32 13.60 -5.72
CA THR A 172 15.02 12.22 -5.32
C THR A 172 15.06 12.07 -3.79
N PRO A 173 13.91 11.83 -3.13
CA PRO A 173 13.89 11.54 -1.70
C PRO A 173 14.57 10.21 -1.39
N LEU A 174 15.40 10.22 -0.34
CA LEU A 174 16.01 9.03 0.26
C LEU A 174 15.41 8.80 1.63
N TYR A 175 14.87 7.60 1.88
CA TYR A 175 14.41 7.15 3.19
C TYR A 175 15.21 5.95 3.67
N ILE A 176 15.75 6.00 4.89
CA ILE A 176 16.47 4.90 5.54
C ILE A 176 15.67 4.44 6.75
N LEU A 177 15.05 3.27 6.62
CA LEU A 177 14.03 2.80 7.55
C LEU A 177 14.50 1.52 8.23
N CYS A 178 14.83 1.62 9.51
CA CYS A 178 15.39 0.54 10.31
C CYS A 178 14.30 -0.28 11.00
N THR A 179 14.41 -1.62 10.97
CA THR A 179 13.36 -2.52 11.47
C THR A 179 13.78 -3.25 12.77
N ALA A 180 13.41 -4.53 12.90
CA ALA A 180 13.51 -5.30 14.14
C ALA A 180 14.93 -5.39 14.73
N GLY A 181 15.97 -5.30 13.89
CA GLY A 181 17.36 -5.36 14.35
C GLY A 181 17.77 -4.14 15.19
N MET A 182 17.30 -2.94 14.80
CA MET A 182 17.59 -1.71 15.54
C MET A 182 16.68 -1.56 16.76
N ARG A 183 15.40 -1.97 16.66
CA ARG A 183 14.43 -1.90 17.77
C ARG A 183 14.85 -2.62 19.06
N ILE A 184 15.76 -3.60 18.98
CA ILE A 184 16.24 -4.36 20.13
C ILE A 184 17.47 -3.74 20.80
N LEU A 185 18.09 -2.74 20.17
CA LEU A 185 19.24 -2.05 20.75
C LEU A 185 18.77 -1.04 21.81
N PRO A 186 19.61 -0.69 22.79
CA PRO A 186 19.40 0.49 23.63
C PRO A 186 19.20 1.74 22.78
N GLU A 187 18.31 2.64 23.20
CA GLU A 187 17.98 3.87 22.46
C GLU A 187 19.21 4.73 22.16
N SER A 188 20.16 4.81 23.09
CA SER A 188 21.44 5.51 22.87
C SER A 188 22.27 4.92 21.72
N GLN A 189 22.25 3.60 21.54
CA GLN A 189 22.94 2.94 20.43
C GLN A 189 22.17 3.09 19.12
N GLN A 190 20.84 3.11 19.17
CA GLN A 190 20.02 3.40 17.99
C GLN A 190 20.36 4.81 17.49
N GLU A 191 20.29 5.80 18.36
CA GLU A 191 20.49 7.20 18.00
C GLU A 191 21.91 7.49 17.52
N ALA A 192 22.93 6.91 18.15
CA ALA A 192 24.31 7.06 17.68
C ALA A 192 24.52 6.58 16.23
N ILE A 193 23.87 5.49 15.84
CA ILE A 193 23.90 4.99 14.44
C ILE A 193 23.13 5.92 13.51
N LEU A 194 21.95 6.39 13.91
CA LEU A 194 21.16 7.29 13.05
C LEU A 194 21.87 8.63 12.84
N GLU A 195 22.54 9.15 13.87
CA GLU A 195 23.25 10.42 13.81
C GLU A 195 24.44 10.41 12.85
N ASP A 196 25.20 9.30 12.82
CA ASP A 196 26.24 9.09 11.82
C ASP A 196 25.66 9.17 10.40
N LEU A 197 24.54 8.50 10.15
CA LEU A 197 23.85 8.54 8.85
C LEU A 197 23.33 9.95 8.51
N ARG A 198 22.77 10.68 9.49
CA ARG A 198 22.25 12.06 9.29
C ARG A 198 23.36 13.03 8.88
N THR A 199 24.53 12.89 9.47
CA THR A 199 25.64 13.83 9.29
C THR A 199 26.45 13.54 8.02
N ASP A 200 26.74 12.27 7.73
CA ASP A 200 27.67 11.92 6.66
C ASP A 200 27.01 11.79 5.27
N ILE A 201 25.78 11.25 5.20
CA ILE A 201 25.09 11.01 3.91
C ILE A 201 24.92 12.30 3.07
N PRO A 202 24.47 13.44 3.62
CA PRO A 202 24.36 14.69 2.86
C PRO A 202 25.68 15.21 2.29
N VAL A 203 26.81 14.84 2.88
CA VAL A 203 28.15 15.26 2.40
C VAL A 203 28.54 14.49 1.15
N HIS A 204 28.15 13.22 1.06
CA HIS A 204 28.54 12.32 -0.04
C HIS A 204 27.51 12.21 -1.15
N PHE A 205 26.21 12.44 -0.88
CA PHE A 205 25.14 12.26 -1.83
C PHE A 205 24.21 13.47 -1.89
N ASN A 206 23.84 13.87 -3.11
CA ASN A 206 22.92 14.98 -3.36
C ASN A 206 21.43 14.56 -3.34
N PHE A 207 21.07 13.49 -2.63
CA PHE A 207 19.67 13.08 -2.50
C PHE A 207 18.92 13.98 -1.52
N LEU A 208 17.59 14.08 -1.66
CA LEU A 208 16.75 14.80 -0.71
C LEU A 208 16.67 13.99 0.60
N PHE A 209 17.50 14.37 1.56
CA PHE A 209 17.67 13.68 2.84
C PHE A 209 17.61 14.69 3.99
N SER A 210 16.81 14.38 5.01
CA SER A 210 16.62 15.19 6.20
C SER A 210 16.51 14.30 7.43
N ASP A 211 16.57 14.86 8.64
CA ASP A 211 16.53 14.09 9.89
C ASP A 211 15.33 13.12 9.99
N SER A 212 14.16 13.53 9.48
CA SER A 212 12.94 12.73 9.44
C SER A 212 12.96 11.57 8.44
N HIS A 213 13.98 11.49 7.59
CA HIS A 213 14.13 10.46 6.56
C HIS A 213 14.94 9.26 7.04
N VAL A 214 15.54 9.33 8.23
CA VAL A 214 16.24 8.21 8.86
C VAL A 214 15.68 7.93 10.25
N GLU A 215 15.04 6.78 10.39
CA GLU A 215 14.30 6.44 11.61
C GLU A 215 14.28 4.92 11.87
N VAL A 216 14.07 4.56 13.14
CA VAL A 216 13.70 3.20 13.53
C VAL A 216 12.18 3.08 13.51
N ILE A 217 11.63 2.38 12.52
CA ILE A 217 10.19 2.22 12.39
C ILE A 217 9.66 1.16 13.37
N SER A 218 8.51 1.48 13.97
CA SER A 218 7.76 0.55 14.80
C SER A 218 7.22 -0.63 13.98
N GLY A 219 6.90 -1.74 14.66
CA GLY A 219 6.22 -2.87 14.01
C GLY A 219 4.85 -2.48 13.44
N LYS A 220 4.18 -1.50 14.06
CA LYS A 220 2.92 -0.92 13.59
C LYS A 220 3.11 -0.20 12.25
N GLN A 221 4.08 0.71 12.15
CA GLN A 221 4.39 1.42 10.91
C GLN A 221 4.77 0.45 9.77
N GLU A 222 5.66 -0.51 10.05
CA GLU A 222 6.07 -1.51 9.05
C GLU A 222 4.87 -2.35 8.56
N GLY A 223 3.92 -2.68 9.45
CA GLY A 223 2.67 -3.35 9.08
C GLY A 223 1.70 -2.45 8.30
N THR A 224 1.60 -1.16 8.65
CA THR A 224 0.79 -0.19 7.90
C THR A 224 1.33 -0.02 6.48
N PHE A 225 2.64 0.15 6.30
CA PHE A 225 3.24 0.30 4.97
C PHE A 225 3.03 -0.93 4.10
N LEU A 226 3.17 -2.11 4.69
CA LEU A 226 2.86 -3.36 4.01
C LEU A 226 1.40 -3.45 3.55
N PHE A 227 0.44 -3.05 4.38
CA PHE A 227 -0.96 -3.00 3.98
C PHE A 227 -1.17 -2.02 2.81
N VAL A 228 -0.57 -0.84 2.90
CA VAL A 228 -0.64 0.19 1.85
C VAL A 228 -0.12 -0.36 0.53
N GLU A 229 1.00 -1.08 0.52
CA GLU A 229 1.55 -1.69 -0.68
C GLU A 229 0.59 -2.69 -1.32
N VAL A 230 0.10 -3.66 -0.55
CA VAL A 230 -0.76 -4.69 -1.12
C VAL A 230 -2.08 -4.07 -1.57
N PHE A 231 -2.65 -3.17 -0.77
CA PHE A 231 -3.83 -2.40 -1.15
C PHE A 231 -3.57 -1.63 -2.46
N PHE A 232 -2.43 -0.97 -2.61
CA PHE A 232 -2.05 -0.25 -3.82
C PHE A 232 -1.96 -1.16 -5.05
N PHE A 233 -1.41 -2.38 -4.90
CA PHE A 233 -1.44 -3.37 -5.96
C PHE A 233 -2.86 -3.70 -6.41
N PHE A 234 -3.83 -3.81 -5.49
CA PHE A 234 -5.25 -4.03 -5.81
C PHE A 234 -6.00 -2.77 -6.26
N PHE A 235 -5.63 -1.59 -5.76
CA PHE A 235 -6.26 -0.30 -6.07
C PHE A 235 -5.94 0.16 -7.49
N ILE A 236 -4.66 0.13 -7.91
CA ILE A 236 -4.29 0.43 -9.31
C ILE A 236 -5.06 -0.48 -10.29
N LEU A 237 -5.36 -1.73 -9.92
CA LEU A 237 -6.12 -2.66 -10.75
C LEU A 237 -7.60 -2.31 -10.91
N SER A 238 -8.13 -1.43 -10.07
CA SER A 238 -9.52 -0.99 -10.09
C SER A 238 -9.73 0.29 -10.92
N HIS A 239 -8.70 1.12 -11.09
CA HIS A 239 -8.80 2.38 -11.85
C HIS A 239 -8.37 2.30 -13.33
N LEU A 240 -7.77 1.20 -13.79
CA LEU A 240 -7.43 0.98 -15.19
C LEU A 240 -8.63 0.49 -16.06
N ASN A 241 -9.78 1.19 -16.00
CA ASN A 241 -10.96 1.12 -16.92
C ASN A 241 -12.30 0.55 -16.41
N LEU A 242 -12.93 1.07 -15.34
CA LEU A 242 -14.40 0.98 -15.22
C LEU A 242 -15.02 2.18 -14.48
N PRO A 243 -15.78 3.08 -15.14
CA PRO A 243 -16.77 3.89 -14.46
C PRO A 243 -17.92 2.98 -14.00
N GLY A 244 -18.21 2.97 -12.69
CA GLY A 244 -19.47 2.40 -12.17
C GLY A 244 -19.40 1.06 -11.43
N LYS A 245 -18.23 0.56 -11.02
CA LYS A 245 -18.16 -0.58 -10.07
C LYS A 245 -17.38 -0.20 -8.83
N PHE A 246 -18.11 0.17 -7.78
CA PHE A 246 -17.59 0.12 -6.41
C PHE A 246 -17.17 -1.33 -6.15
N VAL A 247 -15.87 -1.55 -6.02
CA VAL A 247 -15.38 -2.75 -5.33
C VAL A 247 -15.93 -2.62 -3.92
N THR A 248 -16.98 -3.38 -3.60
CA THR A 248 -17.37 -3.63 -2.21
C THR A 248 -16.08 -4.00 -1.49
N SER A 249 -15.67 -3.16 -0.55
CA SER A 249 -14.42 -3.27 0.19
C SER A 249 -14.35 -4.64 0.85
N ILE A 250 -13.75 -5.61 0.16
CA ILE A 250 -13.32 -6.86 0.78
C ILE A 250 -12.17 -6.42 1.69
N PRO A 251 -12.29 -6.54 3.02
CA PRO A 251 -11.17 -6.27 3.90
C PRO A 251 -10.08 -7.30 3.60
N ILE A 252 -9.05 -6.87 2.87
CA ILE A 252 -7.90 -7.71 2.55
C ILE A 252 -6.93 -7.64 3.73
N CYS A 253 -6.61 -8.79 4.27
CA CYS A 253 -5.89 -8.90 5.52
C CYS A 253 -4.67 -9.80 5.38
N PHE A 254 -3.60 -9.50 6.10
CA PHE A 254 -2.29 -10.09 5.81
C PHE A 254 -1.67 -10.75 7.03
N PHE A 255 -1.16 -11.97 6.84
CA PHE A 255 -0.29 -12.63 7.81
C PHE A 255 1.15 -12.65 7.30
N LEU A 256 2.07 -12.07 8.07
CA LEU A 256 3.48 -12.03 7.71
C LEU A 256 4.38 -12.44 8.86
N GLU A 257 5.29 -13.37 8.58
CA GLU A 257 6.43 -13.68 9.42
C GLU A 257 7.70 -13.08 8.81
N ASN A 258 8.51 -12.37 9.59
CA ASN A 258 9.83 -11.95 9.11
C ASN A 258 10.76 -13.16 9.02
N ASN A 259 10.90 -13.71 7.81
CA ASN A 259 11.78 -14.85 7.54
C ASN A 259 13.10 -14.37 6.97
N LEU A 260 14.08 -14.20 7.85
CA LEU A 260 15.49 -14.08 7.45
C LEU A 260 16.17 -15.40 7.83
N ASN A 261 16.39 -16.26 6.83
CA ASN A 261 17.32 -17.38 6.93
C ASN A 261 18.74 -16.82 6.86
N CYS A 262 19.54 -17.08 7.90
CA CYS A 262 20.97 -16.84 7.90
C CYS A 262 21.67 -18.12 8.34
N ASN A 263 22.42 -18.71 7.43
CA ASN A 263 23.45 -19.69 7.77
C ASN A 263 24.45 -19.01 8.73
N VAL A 264 24.78 -19.68 9.82
CA VAL A 264 25.79 -19.25 10.79
C VAL A 264 26.95 -20.22 10.66
N GLU A 265 28.09 -19.70 10.25
CA GLU A 265 29.38 -20.37 10.38
C GLU A 265 29.88 -20.14 11.81
N HIS A 266 30.36 -21.20 12.45
CA HIS A 266 30.83 -21.19 13.82
C HIS A 266 32.14 -20.40 13.95
N ASN A 267 32.20 -19.50 14.94
CA ASN A 267 33.34 -19.49 15.85
C ASN A 267 33.02 -18.77 17.17
N THR A 268 33.65 -19.32 18.20
CA THR A 268 33.60 -19.07 19.65
C THR A 268 33.63 -17.61 20.07
N SER A 269 32.74 -17.25 21.02
CA SER A 269 33.04 -16.67 22.35
C SER A 269 31.79 -15.99 22.92
N HIS A 270 31.52 -16.27 24.20
CA HIS A 270 30.38 -15.78 24.99
C HIS A 270 29.98 -14.32 24.72
N ASN A 271 28.74 -14.12 24.25
CA ASN A 271 27.83 -13.05 24.68
C ASN A 271 26.40 -13.35 24.18
N LEU A 272 25.46 -13.43 25.12
CA LEU A 272 24.08 -13.88 24.95
C LEU A 272 23.21 -12.81 24.25
N PHE A 273 23.16 -12.82 22.92
CA PHE A 273 22.15 -12.06 22.16
C PHE A 273 21.03 -12.99 21.68
N LYS A 274 19.90 -13.01 22.38
CA LYS A 274 18.66 -13.71 21.95
C LYS A 274 18.12 -13.07 20.67
N LYS A 275 18.22 -13.75 19.53
CA LYS A 275 17.58 -13.34 18.26
C LYS A 275 16.06 -13.62 18.36
N LYS A 276 15.20 -12.63 18.05
CA LYS A 276 13.73 -12.80 18.00
C LYS A 276 13.18 -12.50 16.60
N LYS A 277 12.29 -13.36 16.10
CA LYS A 277 11.49 -13.19 14.87
C LYS A 277 10.04 -12.85 15.22
N SER A 278 9.34 -12.05 14.42
CA SER A 278 7.97 -11.58 14.68
C SER A 278 6.95 -12.11 13.67
N LYS A 279 5.72 -12.37 14.13
CA LYS A 279 4.52 -12.56 13.28
C LYS A 279 3.66 -11.28 13.29
N ARG A 280 2.97 -10.97 12.20
CA ARG A 280 2.07 -9.80 12.06
C ARG A 280 0.71 -10.20 11.51
N ILE A 281 -0.32 -9.48 11.96
CA ILE A 281 -1.66 -9.48 11.36
C ILE A 281 -2.03 -8.06 11.00
N ILE A 282 -2.68 -7.88 9.86
CA ILE A 282 -3.25 -6.61 9.45
C ILE A 282 -4.70 -6.82 8.99
N HIS A 283 -5.65 -6.03 9.48
CA HIS A 283 -7.07 -6.09 9.13
C HIS A 283 -7.67 -4.70 8.89
N HIS A 284 -8.38 -4.51 7.78
CA HIS A 284 -9.18 -3.30 7.51
C HIS A 284 -10.63 -3.57 7.93
N SER A 285 -11.30 -2.67 8.66
CA SER A 285 -12.73 -2.83 8.96
C SER A 285 -13.51 -1.55 8.64
N HIS A 286 -14.76 -1.73 8.20
CA HIS A 286 -15.74 -0.66 7.95
C HIS A 286 -16.79 -0.53 9.06
N ALA A 287 -16.70 -1.35 10.12
CA ALA A 287 -17.65 -1.34 11.22
C ALA A 287 -17.22 -0.34 12.31
N ASP A 288 -18.19 0.37 12.89
CA ASP A 288 -18.00 1.10 14.14
C ASP A 288 -17.50 0.13 15.20
N PHE A 289 -16.25 0.31 15.64
CA PHE A 289 -15.68 -0.46 16.71
C PHE A 289 -16.41 -0.10 18.01
N SER A 290 -17.20 -1.03 18.55
CA SER A 290 -17.68 -0.94 19.93
C SER A 290 -16.50 -1.31 20.84
N PHE A 291 -15.81 -0.29 21.35
CA PHE A 291 -14.77 -0.48 22.34
C PHE A 291 -15.43 -0.65 23.72
N GLY A 292 -15.26 -1.82 24.32
CA GLY A 292 -15.51 -2.01 25.75
C GLY A 292 -14.39 -1.38 26.60
N SER A 293 -14.10 -1.96 27.76
CA SER A 293 -13.04 -1.51 28.68
C SER A 293 -11.58 -1.58 28.15
N GLN A 294 -11.37 -1.92 26.87
CA GLN A 294 -10.06 -2.12 26.23
C GLN A 294 -9.73 -1.05 25.15
N GLU A 295 -10.41 0.09 25.15
CA GLU A 295 -10.30 1.13 24.12
C GLU A 295 -8.87 1.66 23.90
N GLU A 296 -8.08 1.87 24.97
CA GLU A 296 -6.70 2.38 24.85
C GLU A 296 -5.76 1.41 24.15
N VAL A 297 -5.87 0.10 24.46
CA VAL A 297 -5.08 -0.95 23.83
C VAL A 297 -5.46 -1.08 22.34
N ALA A 298 -6.75 -0.99 22.04
CA ALA A 298 -7.24 -1.05 20.68
C ALA A 298 -6.79 0.17 19.84
N LYS A 299 -6.82 1.39 20.40
CA LYS A 299 -6.28 2.61 19.75
C LYS A 299 -4.80 2.48 19.39
N ASN A 300 -4.00 1.87 20.26
CA ASN A 300 -2.58 1.64 19.97
C ASN A 300 -2.37 0.65 18.80
N LEU A 301 -3.32 -0.25 18.54
CA LEU A 301 -3.26 -1.23 17.45
C LEU A 301 -3.92 -0.74 16.15
N LEU A 302 -4.71 0.34 16.20
CA LEU A 302 -5.34 0.93 15.01
C LEU A 302 -4.44 2.02 14.41
N ALA A 303 -4.12 1.87 13.13
CA ALA A 303 -3.47 2.89 12.33
C ALA A 303 -4.52 3.60 11.48
N GLU A 304 -4.68 4.90 11.69
CA GLU A 304 -5.55 5.76 10.88
C GLU A 304 -4.66 6.65 10.03
N PHE A 305 -4.84 6.62 8.72
CA PHE A 305 -4.01 7.39 7.80
C PHE A 305 -4.76 7.76 6.53
N ASN A 306 -4.34 8.88 5.93
CA ASN A 306 -4.83 9.35 4.64
C ASN A 306 -3.74 9.15 3.58
N LEU A 307 -4.04 8.42 2.50
CA LEU A 307 -3.13 8.27 1.35
C LEU A 307 -3.28 9.39 0.31
N GLY A 308 -4.36 10.17 0.38
CA GLY A 308 -4.61 11.30 -0.49
C GLY A 308 -3.64 12.46 -0.24
N CYS A 309 -3.50 13.30 -1.25
CA CYS A 309 -2.66 14.50 -1.17
C CYS A 309 -3.36 15.66 -0.42
N ASP A 310 -4.70 15.70 -0.39
CA ASP A 310 -5.49 16.69 0.37
C ASP A 310 -5.91 16.14 1.73
N ALA A 311 -5.46 16.78 2.80
CA ALA A 311 -5.74 16.38 4.18
C ALA A 311 -7.23 16.52 4.56
N HIS A 312 -7.99 17.37 3.87
CA HIS A 312 -9.41 17.60 4.19
C HIS A 312 -10.34 16.57 3.53
N ARG A 313 -9.85 15.82 2.55
CA ARG A 313 -10.62 14.78 1.87
C ARG A 313 -10.52 13.46 2.61
N THR A 314 -11.66 12.77 2.70
CA THR A 314 -11.77 11.49 3.43
C THR A 314 -11.75 10.26 2.54
N GLU A 315 -11.72 10.43 1.21
CA GLU A 315 -11.81 9.33 0.23
C GLU A 315 -10.69 8.29 0.37
N HIS A 316 -9.50 8.74 0.76
CA HIS A 316 -8.31 7.91 0.96
C HIS A 316 -7.96 7.75 2.44
N VAL A 317 -8.93 7.94 3.34
CA VAL A 317 -8.76 7.70 4.78
C VAL A 317 -9.06 6.24 5.09
N TYR A 318 -8.07 5.55 5.66
CA TYR A 318 -8.15 4.14 6.02
C TYR A 318 -7.92 3.97 7.51
N ARG A 319 -8.65 3.02 8.11
CA ARG A 319 -8.47 2.58 9.50
C ARG A 319 -8.10 1.11 9.49
N VAL A 320 -6.87 0.83 9.91
CA VAL A 320 -6.26 -0.49 9.76
C VAL A 320 -5.79 -0.99 11.11
N TYR A 321 -6.31 -2.12 11.55
CA TYR A 321 -5.78 -2.85 12.69
C TYR A 321 -4.46 -3.49 12.32
N VAL A 322 -3.40 -3.21 13.08
CA VAL A 322 -2.07 -3.76 12.90
C VAL A 322 -1.57 -4.28 14.24
N SER A 323 -1.21 -5.56 14.28
CA SER A 323 -0.58 -6.17 15.45
C SER A 323 0.70 -6.91 15.07
N THR A 324 1.70 -6.85 15.96
CA THR A 324 3.00 -7.53 15.80
C THR A 324 3.34 -8.32 17.06
N PHE A 325 3.55 -9.62 16.89
CA PHE A 325 3.86 -10.60 17.94
C PHE A 325 5.34 -10.99 17.90
N LEU A 326 6.16 -10.28 18.67
CA LEU A 326 7.60 -10.56 18.77
C LEU A 326 7.85 -11.89 19.50
N GLY A 327 8.65 -12.78 18.90
CA GLY A 327 8.94 -14.11 19.46
C GLY A 327 7.95 -15.19 19.07
N PHE A 328 6.98 -14.89 18.19
CA PHE A 328 5.98 -15.85 17.70
C PHE A 328 6.25 -16.32 16.26
N GLY A 329 7.32 -15.86 15.60
CA GLY A 329 7.76 -16.46 14.34
C GLY A 329 8.14 -17.93 14.52
N GLY A 330 7.91 -18.81 13.54
CA GLY A 330 8.21 -20.24 13.58
C GLY A 330 9.59 -20.58 14.12
N ASN A 331 10.66 -19.86 13.73
CA ASN A 331 11.99 -20.15 14.29
C ASN A 331 12.15 -19.66 15.75
N ALA A 332 11.56 -18.52 16.11
CA ALA A 332 11.60 -18.02 17.48
C ALA A 332 10.74 -18.88 18.42
N ALA A 333 9.61 -19.39 17.91
CA ALA A 333 8.78 -20.36 18.59
C ALA A 333 9.53 -21.69 18.77
N ARG A 334 10.26 -22.16 17.75
CA ARG A 334 11.11 -23.36 17.87
C ARG A 334 12.17 -23.18 18.95
N GLN A 335 12.86 -22.05 18.96
CA GLN A 335 13.84 -21.76 20.00
C GLN A 335 13.22 -21.76 21.40
N ARG A 336 12.05 -21.11 21.60
CA ARG A 336 11.35 -21.14 22.89
C ARG A 336 10.95 -22.56 23.30
N TYR A 337 10.52 -23.37 22.33
CA TYR A 337 10.16 -24.76 22.54
C TYR A 337 11.38 -25.58 22.99
N GLU A 338 12.52 -25.45 22.29
CA GLU A 338 13.78 -26.11 22.65
C GLU A 338 14.29 -25.65 24.03
N GLU A 339 14.23 -24.36 24.35
CA GLU A 339 14.55 -23.84 25.69
C GLU A 339 13.66 -24.48 26.77
N SER A 340 12.36 -24.63 26.51
CA SER A 340 11.43 -25.30 27.43
C SER A 340 11.71 -26.80 27.57
N LEU A 341 12.08 -27.49 26.49
CA LEU A 341 12.47 -28.90 26.54
C LEU A 341 13.69 -29.10 27.43
N ILE A 342 14.73 -28.28 27.25
CA ILE A 342 15.97 -28.35 28.05
C ILE A 342 15.66 -28.16 29.54
N ILE A 343 14.89 -27.12 29.89
CA ILE A 343 14.55 -26.81 31.29
C ILE A 343 13.72 -27.94 31.91
N ASN A 344 12.67 -28.40 31.21
CA ASN A 344 11.75 -29.41 31.74
C ASN A 344 12.43 -30.78 31.88
N THR A 345 13.24 -31.19 30.91
CA THR A 345 13.98 -32.45 30.98
C THR A 345 15.04 -32.40 32.09
N SER A 346 15.79 -31.30 32.22
CA SER A 346 16.76 -31.16 33.30
C SER A 346 16.10 -31.19 34.68
N ALA A 347 14.96 -30.52 34.85
CA ALA A 347 14.20 -30.57 36.09
C ALA A 347 13.69 -31.99 36.39
N ARG A 348 13.14 -32.69 35.38
CA ARG A 348 12.64 -34.06 35.52
C ARG A 348 13.74 -35.05 35.89
N ASN A 349 14.88 -34.99 35.23
CA ASN A 349 16.04 -35.84 35.51
C ASN A 349 16.50 -35.66 36.97
N ARG A 350 16.59 -34.40 37.43
CA ARG A 350 16.94 -34.08 38.83
C ARG A 350 15.90 -34.58 39.84
N LEU A 351 14.62 -34.44 39.54
CA LEU A 351 13.53 -34.77 40.46
C LEU A 351 13.27 -36.28 40.55
N LEU A 352 13.40 -37.01 39.45
CA LEU A 352 13.06 -38.43 39.35
C LEU A 352 14.29 -39.36 39.31
N GLY A 353 15.51 -38.82 39.34
CA GLY A 353 16.74 -39.60 39.17
C GLY A 353 16.83 -40.26 37.78
N GLN A 354 16.25 -39.63 36.76
CA GLN A 354 16.28 -40.11 35.37
C GLN A 354 17.45 -39.48 34.62
N HIS A 355 17.89 -40.13 33.54
CA HIS A 355 18.99 -39.67 32.67
C HIS A 355 18.54 -39.62 31.20
N VAL A 356 17.33 -39.08 30.95
CA VAL A 356 16.77 -39.00 29.60
C VAL A 356 17.34 -37.78 28.88
N GLY A 357 17.76 -37.95 27.63
CA GLY A 357 18.36 -36.94 26.76
C GLY A 357 19.85 -36.74 26.93
N GLU A 358 20.50 -37.45 27.87
CA GLU A 358 21.94 -37.32 28.13
C GLU A 358 22.81 -38.14 27.17
N THR A 359 22.23 -39.17 26.53
CA THR A 359 22.91 -39.98 25.51
C THR A 359 22.01 -40.26 24.31
N ALA A 360 22.61 -40.67 23.19
CA ALA A 360 21.89 -41.00 21.95
C ALA A 360 20.99 -42.24 22.07
N GLU A 361 21.29 -43.13 23.03
CA GLU A 361 20.55 -44.36 23.32
C GLU A 361 19.29 -44.09 24.16
N SER A 362 19.29 -43.02 24.95
CA SER A 362 18.17 -42.57 25.77
C SER A 362 17.73 -41.14 25.38
N PRO A 363 17.29 -40.89 24.14
CA PRO A 363 16.96 -39.54 23.69
C PRO A 363 15.60 -39.07 24.22
N VAL A 364 15.39 -37.75 24.24
CA VAL A 364 14.05 -37.18 24.41
C VAL A 364 13.28 -37.33 23.11
N LEU A 365 12.07 -37.89 23.19
CA LEU A 365 11.20 -38.05 22.03
C LEU A 365 10.48 -36.73 21.71
N ASP A 366 10.73 -36.18 20.52
CA ASP A 366 10.14 -34.91 20.04
C ASP A 366 9.15 -35.18 18.89
N PRO A 367 7.83 -35.04 19.10
CA PRO A 367 6.84 -35.22 18.04
C PRO A 367 6.87 -34.15 16.96
N CYS A 368 7.49 -33.00 17.23
CA CYS A 368 7.61 -31.91 16.28
C CYS A 368 8.79 -32.04 15.31
N LEU A 369 9.61 -33.09 15.44
CA LEU A 369 10.66 -33.45 14.48
C LEU A 369 10.22 -34.62 13.57
N PRO A 370 10.69 -34.68 12.31
CA PRO A 370 10.42 -35.81 11.43
C PRO A 370 10.78 -37.16 12.04
N ALA A 371 10.04 -38.21 11.69
CA ALA A 371 10.26 -39.55 12.21
C ALA A 371 11.71 -40.03 12.03
N ASP A 372 12.28 -40.59 13.10
CA ASP A 372 13.65 -41.12 13.18
C ASP A 372 14.78 -40.09 13.01
N LEU A 373 14.48 -38.79 12.93
CA LEU A 373 15.50 -37.76 12.96
C LEU A 373 16.20 -37.77 14.33
N GLN A 374 17.53 -37.86 14.32
CA GLN A 374 18.35 -37.62 15.50
C GLN A 374 18.84 -36.18 15.47
N ASP A 375 18.74 -35.49 16.60
CA ASP A 375 19.14 -34.09 16.73
C ASP A 375 19.75 -33.82 18.11
N GLU A 376 20.51 -32.73 18.23
CA GLU A 376 21.15 -32.33 19.47
C GLU A 376 20.96 -30.82 19.68
N ILE A 377 20.52 -30.44 20.88
CA ILE A 377 20.20 -29.04 21.20
C ILE A 377 20.83 -28.55 22.50
N GLY A 378 21.12 -27.25 22.54
CA GLY A 378 21.62 -26.57 23.73
C GLY A 378 23.11 -26.78 24.01
N PRO A 379 23.67 -26.04 24.97
CA PRO A 379 25.10 -26.08 25.29
C PRO A 379 25.54 -27.39 25.98
N SER A 380 24.60 -28.12 26.59
CA SER A 380 24.83 -29.39 27.26
C SER A 380 24.63 -30.61 26.35
N GLY A 381 24.29 -30.42 25.08
CA GLY A 381 24.13 -31.50 24.11
C GLY A 381 22.93 -32.42 24.36
N LEU A 382 21.73 -31.86 24.57
CA LEU A 382 20.54 -32.69 24.81
C LEU A 382 20.15 -33.46 23.54
N HIS A 383 20.19 -34.78 23.59
CA HIS A 383 19.86 -35.66 22.46
C HIS A 383 18.34 -35.83 22.29
N LEU A 384 17.87 -35.59 21.06
CA LEU A 384 16.48 -35.71 20.66
C LEU A 384 16.31 -36.81 19.60
N ARG A 385 15.12 -37.43 19.59
CA ARG A 385 14.67 -38.31 18.49
C ARG A 385 13.26 -37.93 18.05
N GLY A 386 13.10 -37.68 16.76
CA GLY A 386 11.81 -37.30 16.18
C GLY A 386 10.85 -38.47 16.09
N THR A 387 9.60 -38.29 16.55
CA THR A 387 8.54 -39.30 16.40
C THR A 387 7.60 -39.01 15.23
N GLY A 388 7.63 -37.79 14.67
CA GLY A 388 6.84 -37.44 13.49
C GLY A 388 5.34 -37.31 13.71
N ASP A 389 4.88 -37.12 14.95
CA ASP A 389 3.46 -36.99 15.28
C ASP A 389 3.00 -35.53 15.20
N PHE A 390 2.41 -35.17 14.05
CA PHE A 390 1.89 -33.83 13.80
C PHE A 390 0.78 -33.41 14.78
N ASP A 391 -0.12 -34.32 15.15
CA ASP A 391 -1.26 -33.99 16.01
C ASP A 391 -0.81 -33.79 17.46
N GLN A 392 0.08 -34.65 17.95
CA GLN A 392 0.71 -34.48 19.25
C GLN A 392 1.56 -33.20 19.32
N CYS A 393 2.32 -32.90 18.25
CA CYS A 393 3.09 -31.67 18.15
C CYS A 393 2.18 -30.45 18.32
N ARG A 394 1.06 -30.38 17.60
CA ARG A 394 0.09 -29.29 17.71
C ARG A 394 -0.39 -29.07 19.15
N GLN A 395 -0.75 -30.14 19.85
CA GLN A 395 -1.22 -30.06 21.24
C GLN A 395 -0.14 -29.48 22.18
N ILE A 396 1.10 -29.93 22.04
CA ILE A 396 2.23 -29.45 22.86
C ILE A 396 2.56 -27.97 22.58
N LEU A 397 2.25 -27.47 21.38
CA LEU A 397 2.50 -26.08 21.00
C LEU A 397 1.44 -25.09 21.50
N GLN A 398 0.25 -25.54 21.92
CA GLN A 398 -0.81 -24.63 22.36
C GLN A 398 -0.41 -23.68 23.51
N PRO A 399 0.31 -24.13 24.56
CA PRO A 399 0.78 -23.24 25.62
C PRO A 399 1.71 -22.13 25.12
N PHE A 400 2.44 -22.34 24.02
CA PHE A 400 3.37 -21.36 23.47
C PHE A 400 2.68 -20.17 22.77
N LEU A 401 1.39 -20.31 22.45
CA LEU A 401 0.52 -19.21 21.97
C LEU A 401 0.25 -18.17 23.06
N ASN A 402 0.43 -18.54 24.34
CA ASN A 402 0.26 -17.67 25.50
C ASN A 402 -1.12 -16.97 25.52
N ARG A 403 -2.19 -17.73 25.21
CA ARG A 403 -3.56 -17.19 25.15
C ARG A 403 -4.08 -16.90 26.56
N THR A 404 -4.90 -15.87 26.66
CA THR A 404 -5.68 -15.56 27.88
C THR A 404 -7.13 -15.98 27.69
N ASN A 405 -7.89 -16.07 28.78
CA ASN A 405 -9.33 -16.37 28.74
C ASN A 405 -10.20 -15.14 28.39
N GLU A 406 -9.57 -14.01 28.06
CA GLU A 406 -10.27 -12.77 27.74
C GLU A 406 -10.91 -12.85 26.35
N THR A 407 -12.14 -12.35 26.25
CA THR A 407 -12.84 -12.23 24.96
C THR A 407 -12.15 -11.21 24.05
N GLN A 408 -12.23 -11.40 22.73
CA GLN A 408 -11.60 -10.51 21.73
C GLN A 408 -10.08 -10.38 21.89
N THR A 409 -9.41 -11.43 22.36
CA THR A 409 -7.95 -11.50 22.39
C THR A 409 -7.43 -12.67 21.57
N SER A 410 -6.17 -12.57 21.14
CA SER A 410 -5.49 -13.56 20.29
C SER A 410 -4.25 -14.14 20.97
N LEU A 411 -3.08 -14.02 20.34
CA LEU A 411 -1.82 -14.45 20.94
C LEU A 411 -1.42 -13.50 22.08
N SER A 412 -0.84 -14.04 23.16
CA SER A 412 -0.33 -13.22 24.27
C SER A 412 -1.38 -12.30 24.93
N GLY A 413 -2.69 -12.61 24.79
CA GLY A 413 -3.79 -11.78 25.29
C GLY A 413 -3.96 -10.44 24.57
N VAL A 414 -3.36 -10.25 23.39
CA VAL A 414 -3.47 -9.00 22.63
C VAL A 414 -4.85 -8.90 22.00
N TYR A 415 -5.49 -7.73 22.16
CA TYR A 415 -6.76 -7.39 21.54
C TYR A 415 -6.76 -7.68 20.03
N GLN A 416 -7.80 -8.36 19.57
CA GLN A 416 -8.07 -8.64 18.16
C GLN A 416 -9.53 -8.24 17.86
N PRO A 417 -9.77 -7.37 16.86
CA PRO A 417 -11.12 -7.00 16.49
C PRO A 417 -11.89 -8.20 15.92
N ALA A 418 -13.22 -8.13 16.00
CA ALA A 418 -14.07 -9.14 15.36
C ALA A 418 -13.83 -9.15 13.84
N ILE A 419 -13.53 -10.33 13.29
CA ILE A 419 -13.31 -10.54 11.86
C ILE A 419 -14.58 -11.14 11.27
N ASP A 420 -15.14 -10.50 10.25
CA ASP A 420 -16.21 -11.11 9.45
C ASP A 420 -15.60 -12.07 8.42
N TYR A 421 -15.47 -13.34 8.80
CA TYR A 421 -14.90 -14.37 7.95
C TYR A 421 -15.71 -14.65 6.66
N ASN A 422 -16.97 -14.23 6.57
CA ASN A 422 -17.77 -14.49 5.36
C ASN A 422 -17.45 -13.49 4.25
N SER A 423 -17.11 -12.25 4.60
CA SER A 423 -16.83 -11.17 3.65
C SER A 423 -15.34 -10.83 3.52
N SER A 424 -14.49 -11.36 4.40
CA SER A 424 -13.05 -11.08 4.40
C SER A 424 -12.24 -12.05 3.55
N GLN A 425 -11.14 -11.55 2.97
CA GLN A 425 -10.12 -12.34 2.27
C GLN A 425 -8.75 -12.10 2.90
N PHE A 426 -7.97 -13.16 3.11
CA PHE A 426 -6.66 -13.08 3.72
C PHE A 426 -5.57 -13.60 2.78
N TYR A 427 -4.39 -12.99 2.84
CA TYR A 427 -3.17 -13.50 2.22
C TYR A 427 -2.13 -13.85 3.28
N GLY A 428 -1.58 -15.06 3.20
CA GLY A 428 -0.51 -15.53 4.06
C GLY A 428 0.82 -15.55 3.32
N PHE A 429 1.80 -14.81 3.79
CA PHE A 429 3.14 -14.79 3.21
C PHE A 429 4.18 -15.45 4.11
N SER A 430 5.42 -15.51 3.63
CA SER A 430 6.56 -16.06 4.36
C SER A 430 6.27 -17.49 4.82
N GLU A 431 6.34 -17.80 6.13
CA GLU A 431 6.11 -19.16 6.62
C GLU A 431 4.73 -19.72 6.26
N PHE A 432 3.71 -18.89 6.01
CA PHE A 432 2.44 -19.37 5.49
C PHE A 432 2.57 -19.97 4.09
N TYR A 433 3.42 -19.40 3.24
CA TYR A 433 3.74 -19.93 1.93
C TYR A 433 4.79 -21.05 2.01
N TYR A 434 5.87 -20.86 2.77
CA TYR A 434 6.94 -21.84 2.82
C TYR A 434 6.50 -23.17 3.46
N CYS A 435 5.59 -23.14 4.44
CA CYS A 435 5.05 -24.36 5.02
C CYS A 435 4.08 -25.09 4.09
N THR A 436 3.42 -24.40 3.15
CA THR A 436 2.52 -25.02 2.17
C THR A 436 3.23 -25.44 0.88
N GLU A 437 4.26 -24.70 0.46
CA GLU A 437 4.85 -24.86 -0.87
C GLU A 437 6.19 -25.60 -0.87
N ASP A 438 7.13 -25.30 0.03
CA ASP A 438 8.54 -25.74 -0.12
C ASP A 438 8.66 -27.26 -0.25
N VAL A 439 7.93 -27.98 0.61
CA VAL A 439 7.99 -29.44 0.70
C VAL A 439 6.64 -30.13 0.56
N LEU A 440 5.54 -29.46 0.90
CA LEU A 440 4.19 -30.02 0.75
C LEU A 440 3.61 -29.80 -0.66
N ARG A 441 4.13 -28.81 -1.42
CA ARG A 441 3.73 -28.48 -2.81
C ARG A 441 2.22 -28.21 -2.97
N ILE A 442 1.60 -27.58 -1.97
CA ILE A 442 0.17 -27.21 -1.93
C ILE A 442 -0.01 -25.71 -1.67
N GLY A 443 0.91 -24.87 -2.15
CA GLY A 443 0.79 -23.41 -2.05
C GLY A 443 -0.43 -22.87 -2.81
N GLY A 444 -0.84 -21.64 -2.49
CA GLY A 444 -2.06 -21.03 -3.04
C GLY A 444 -3.23 -21.07 -2.06
N ASP A 445 -4.42 -21.43 -2.54
CA ASP A 445 -5.64 -21.41 -1.73
C ASP A 445 -5.56 -22.42 -0.58
N TYR A 446 -5.67 -21.94 0.66
CA TYR A 446 -5.47 -22.74 1.85
C TYR A 446 -6.72 -23.56 2.18
N ASN A 447 -6.52 -24.85 2.42
CA ASN A 447 -7.52 -25.75 2.98
C ASN A 447 -6.94 -26.45 4.21
N ALA A 448 -7.56 -26.22 5.38
CA ALA A 448 -7.04 -26.73 6.65
C ALA A 448 -6.96 -28.27 6.72
N THR A 449 -7.90 -28.98 6.07
CA THR A 449 -7.94 -30.44 6.09
C THR A 449 -6.84 -31.03 5.22
N GLU A 450 -6.72 -30.54 3.99
CA GLU A 450 -5.66 -30.94 3.06
C GLU A 450 -4.27 -30.64 3.62
N TYR A 451 -4.11 -29.43 4.18
CA TYR A 451 -2.87 -29.01 4.81
C TYR A 451 -2.48 -29.90 6.00
N ALA A 452 -3.42 -30.19 6.91
CA ALA A 452 -3.16 -31.06 8.06
C ALA A 452 -2.80 -32.49 7.62
N GLN A 453 -3.47 -33.02 6.59
CA GLN A 453 -3.17 -34.34 6.04
C GLN A 453 -1.78 -34.40 5.39
N ALA A 454 -1.44 -33.40 4.57
CA ALA A 454 -0.13 -33.30 3.93
C ALA A 454 1.00 -33.15 4.96
N ALA A 455 0.81 -32.29 5.97
CA ALA A 455 1.77 -32.12 7.05
C ALA A 455 1.95 -33.40 7.87
N LYS A 456 0.85 -34.10 8.20
CA LYS A 456 0.90 -35.39 8.90
C LYS A 456 1.64 -36.46 8.11
N GLY A 457 1.38 -36.57 6.80
CA GLY A 457 2.08 -37.51 5.92
C GLY A 457 3.57 -37.20 5.76
N TYR A 458 3.93 -35.90 5.71
CA TYR A 458 5.33 -35.49 5.71
C TYR A 458 6.03 -35.88 7.02
N CYS A 459 5.41 -35.61 8.16
CA CYS A 459 6.03 -35.82 9.48
C CYS A 459 6.22 -37.29 9.84
N SER A 460 5.28 -38.16 9.46
CA SER A 460 5.39 -39.60 9.67
C SER A 460 6.36 -40.29 8.71
N THR A 461 6.88 -39.57 7.70
CA THR A 461 7.90 -40.12 6.79
C THR A 461 9.27 -40.15 7.49
N GLN A 462 9.96 -41.30 7.41
CA GLN A 462 11.31 -41.46 7.97
C GLN A 462 12.30 -40.43 7.41
N TRP A 463 13.16 -39.89 8.28
CA TRP A 463 14.15 -38.87 7.93
C TRP A 463 15.07 -39.29 6.78
N LYS A 464 15.45 -40.57 6.71
CA LYS A 464 16.25 -41.11 5.61
C LYS A 464 15.55 -40.90 4.26
N THR A 465 14.27 -41.27 4.17
CA THR A 465 13.45 -41.11 2.97
C THR A 465 13.25 -39.64 2.60
N LEU A 466 13.08 -38.75 3.58
CA LEU A 466 12.98 -37.30 3.33
C LEU A 466 14.27 -36.75 2.71
N LYS A 467 15.44 -37.18 3.21
CA LYS A 467 16.74 -36.79 2.63
C LYS A 467 16.94 -37.35 1.22
N GLU A 468 16.54 -38.59 0.96
CA GLU A 468 16.60 -39.19 -0.38
C GLU A 468 15.75 -38.39 -1.38
N ARG A 469 14.52 -38.03 -0.99
CA ARG A 469 13.62 -37.17 -1.80
C ARG A 469 14.23 -35.79 -2.06
N PHE A 470 14.85 -35.19 -1.06
CA PHE A 470 15.54 -33.91 -1.21
C PHE A 470 16.72 -34.00 -2.18
N ASN A 471 17.57 -35.01 -2.03
CA ASN A 471 18.70 -35.23 -2.92
C ASN A 471 18.26 -35.53 -4.37
N SER A 472 17.08 -36.11 -4.56
CA SER A 472 16.48 -36.34 -5.89
C SER A 472 15.87 -35.09 -6.53
N GLY A 473 15.81 -33.95 -5.81
CA GLY A 473 15.22 -32.71 -6.32
C GLY A 473 13.69 -32.68 -6.29
N LEU A 474 13.04 -33.48 -5.42
CA LEU A 474 11.57 -33.53 -5.33
C LEU A 474 10.95 -32.23 -4.78
N TYR A 475 11.69 -31.51 -3.93
CA TYR A 475 11.22 -30.32 -3.24
C TYR A 475 11.56 -29.03 -3.99
N ALA A 476 10.99 -27.91 -3.58
CA ALA A 476 11.28 -26.62 -4.19
C ALA A 476 12.78 -26.30 -4.14
N SER A 477 13.30 -25.66 -5.19
CA SER A 477 14.73 -25.35 -5.32
C SER A 477 15.32 -24.46 -4.22
N HIS A 478 14.48 -23.72 -3.51
CA HIS A 478 14.87 -22.86 -2.39
C HIS A 478 14.71 -23.53 -1.02
N ALA A 479 14.17 -24.75 -0.95
CA ALA A 479 14.13 -25.52 0.28
C ALA A 479 15.56 -25.95 0.66
N ASP A 480 15.93 -25.77 1.91
CA ASP A 480 17.21 -26.20 2.46
C ASP A 480 17.03 -27.32 3.50
N VAL A 481 18.14 -27.89 3.99
CA VAL A 481 18.10 -28.93 5.03
C VAL A 481 17.40 -28.43 6.29
N HIS A 482 17.49 -27.13 6.59
CA HIS A 482 16.82 -26.50 7.71
C HIS A 482 15.29 -26.51 7.53
N ARG A 483 14.78 -26.21 6.33
CA ARG A 483 13.35 -26.36 5.98
C ARG A 483 12.91 -27.80 6.16
N LEU A 484 13.68 -28.76 5.64
CA LEU A 484 13.35 -30.19 5.79
C LEU A 484 13.20 -30.61 7.25
N LYS A 485 14.18 -30.22 8.07
CA LYS A 485 14.27 -30.55 9.50
C LYS A 485 13.10 -29.98 10.30
N TYR A 486 12.79 -28.69 10.12
CA TYR A 486 11.83 -27.97 10.96
C TYR A 486 10.44 -27.82 10.34
N GLN A 487 10.17 -28.44 9.19
CA GLN A 487 8.86 -28.37 8.54
C GLN A 487 7.74 -28.83 9.47
N CYS A 488 7.92 -29.92 10.22
CA CYS A 488 6.89 -30.47 11.10
C CYS A 488 6.48 -29.48 12.19
N PHE A 489 7.45 -29.01 12.96
CA PHE A 489 7.26 -27.97 13.95
C PHE A 489 6.59 -26.72 13.35
N LYS A 490 7.14 -26.18 12.26
CA LYS A 490 6.64 -24.94 11.66
C LYS A 490 5.24 -25.11 11.09
N SER A 491 4.92 -26.27 10.55
CA SER A 491 3.60 -26.56 10.01
C SER A 491 2.54 -26.62 11.10
N ALA A 492 2.84 -27.31 12.21
CA ALA A 492 1.98 -27.38 13.38
C ALA A 492 1.83 -25.99 14.03
N TRP A 493 2.92 -25.23 14.13
CA TRP A 493 2.90 -23.87 14.65
C TRP A 493 2.09 -22.90 13.78
N MET A 494 2.18 -23.02 12.45
CA MET A 494 1.34 -22.24 11.53
C MET A 494 -0.14 -22.56 11.73
N TYR A 495 -0.48 -23.85 11.82
CA TYR A 495 -1.84 -24.31 12.06
C TYR A 495 -2.41 -23.74 13.36
N GLU A 496 -1.68 -23.91 14.47
CA GLU A 496 -2.13 -23.46 15.79
C GLU A 496 -2.19 -21.93 15.88
N VAL A 497 -1.26 -21.20 15.27
CA VAL A 497 -1.34 -19.74 15.23
C VAL A 497 -2.57 -19.27 14.44
N LEU A 498 -2.89 -19.91 13.32
CA LEU A 498 -4.02 -19.53 12.48
C LEU A 498 -5.36 -19.87 13.15
N HIS A 499 -5.57 -21.13 13.52
CA HIS A 499 -6.86 -21.63 13.97
C HIS A 499 -7.09 -21.43 15.47
N SER A 500 -6.07 -21.63 16.30
CA SER A 500 -6.19 -21.48 17.75
C SER A 500 -5.79 -20.08 18.21
N GLY A 501 -4.78 -19.46 17.60
CA GLY A 501 -4.32 -18.11 17.96
C GLY A 501 -5.25 -17.02 17.47
N PHE A 502 -5.42 -16.93 16.15
CA PHE A 502 -6.25 -15.91 15.51
C PHE A 502 -7.71 -16.30 15.34
N SER A 503 -8.08 -17.51 15.78
CA SER A 503 -9.45 -18.02 15.80
C SER A 503 -10.06 -18.15 14.40
N PHE A 504 -9.26 -18.49 13.38
CA PHE A 504 -9.78 -18.75 12.04
C PHE A 504 -10.60 -20.05 12.02
N PRO A 505 -11.82 -20.04 11.47
CA PRO A 505 -12.59 -21.26 11.30
C PRO A 505 -11.82 -22.28 10.46
N VAL A 506 -11.86 -23.56 10.84
CA VAL A 506 -11.23 -24.65 10.07
C VAL A 506 -11.77 -24.72 8.64
N GLY A 507 -13.05 -24.40 8.45
CA GLY A 507 -13.70 -24.34 7.14
C GLY A 507 -13.48 -23.04 6.35
N TYR A 508 -12.60 -22.14 6.79
CA TYR A 508 -12.34 -20.88 6.09
C TYR A 508 -11.65 -21.11 4.75
N LYS A 509 -12.25 -20.59 3.66
CA LYS A 509 -11.80 -20.85 2.27
C LYS A 509 -11.10 -19.67 1.60
N ASN A 510 -11.16 -18.47 2.19
CA ASN A 510 -10.69 -17.24 1.57
C ASN A 510 -9.28 -16.84 2.05
N LEU A 511 -8.46 -17.81 2.47
CA LEU A 511 -7.04 -17.60 2.77
C LEU A 511 -6.20 -18.07 1.59
N LYS A 512 -5.33 -17.21 1.06
CA LYS A 512 -4.38 -17.56 0.00
C LYS A 512 -2.95 -17.41 0.47
N THR A 513 -2.17 -18.49 0.40
CA THR A 513 -0.74 -18.46 0.66
C THR A 513 0.02 -18.07 -0.60
N ALA A 514 0.93 -17.10 -0.50
CA ALA A 514 1.66 -16.59 -1.65
C ALA A 514 3.04 -16.04 -1.27
N LEU A 515 4.01 -16.19 -2.16
CA LEU A 515 5.29 -15.50 -2.08
C LEU A 515 5.24 -14.13 -2.76
N LEU A 516 4.53 -14.08 -3.90
CA LEU A 516 4.44 -12.94 -4.79
C LEU A 516 2.98 -12.56 -4.98
N VAL A 517 2.73 -11.26 -5.19
CA VAL A 517 1.42 -10.73 -5.61
C VAL A 517 1.62 -10.14 -7.00
N TYR A 518 0.99 -10.75 -8.01
CA TYR A 518 1.19 -10.41 -9.43
C TYR A 518 2.66 -10.47 -9.87
N ASP A 519 3.35 -11.56 -9.52
CA ASP A 519 4.78 -11.82 -9.83
C ASP A 519 5.75 -10.75 -9.30
N LYS A 520 5.31 -9.96 -8.33
CA LYS A 520 6.13 -9.00 -7.59
C LYS A 520 6.22 -9.42 -6.13
N GLU A 521 7.43 -9.36 -5.58
CA GLU A 521 7.67 -9.61 -4.16
C GLU A 521 6.98 -8.49 -3.38
N VAL A 522 6.19 -8.85 -2.37
CA VAL A 522 5.56 -7.87 -1.48
C VAL A 522 6.64 -7.33 -0.54
N GLN A 523 7.02 -6.07 -0.69
CA GLN A 523 8.03 -5.35 0.07
C GLN A 523 7.44 -4.06 0.65
N TRP A 524 7.28 -4.02 1.97
CA TRP A 524 6.66 -2.90 2.70
C TRP A 524 7.25 -1.52 2.34
N THR A 525 8.47 -1.48 1.79
CA THR A 525 9.14 -0.28 1.27
C THR A 525 8.35 0.44 0.18
N LEU A 526 7.58 -0.26 -0.68
CA LEU A 526 6.72 0.38 -1.69
C LEU A 526 5.58 1.17 -1.04
N GLY A 527 4.95 0.61 -0.01
CA GLY A 527 3.92 1.34 0.74
C GLY A 527 4.51 2.46 1.59
N ALA A 528 5.75 2.31 2.06
CA ALA A 528 6.48 3.38 2.75
C ALA A 528 6.73 4.57 1.82
N ILE A 529 7.28 4.35 0.63
CA ILE A 529 7.49 5.45 -0.33
C ILE A 529 6.16 6.09 -0.72
N LEU A 530 5.12 5.30 -1.02
CA LEU A 530 3.80 5.83 -1.37
C LEU A 530 3.22 6.72 -0.26
N TYR A 531 3.32 6.29 0.99
CA TYR A 531 2.84 7.06 2.14
C TYR A 531 3.65 8.35 2.37
N ARG A 532 4.97 8.29 2.20
CA ARG A 532 5.89 9.41 2.43
C ARG A 532 5.81 10.45 1.30
N THR A 533 5.55 10.03 0.07
CA THR A 533 5.44 10.91 -1.10
C THR A 533 4.02 11.35 -1.43
N ARG A 534 3.02 11.04 -0.57
CA ARG A 534 1.61 11.34 -0.83
C ARG A 534 1.28 12.81 -1.11
N PHE A 535 2.11 13.74 -0.65
CA PHE A 535 1.92 15.18 -0.85
C PHE A 535 2.57 15.72 -2.13
N LEU A 536 3.42 14.94 -2.83
CA LEU A 536 4.05 15.41 -4.07
C LEU A 536 3.06 15.85 -5.15
N PRO A 537 1.90 15.19 -5.36
CA PRO A 537 0.88 15.63 -6.31
C PRO A 537 0.41 17.07 -6.11
N LEU A 538 0.47 17.61 -4.88
CA LEU A 538 0.08 19.00 -4.61
C LEU A 538 0.92 19.99 -5.42
N ARG A 539 2.18 19.67 -5.73
CA ARG A 539 3.04 20.55 -6.55
C ARG A 539 2.46 20.72 -7.95
N ASP A 540 2.02 19.62 -8.56
CA ASP A 540 1.43 19.63 -9.90
C ASP A 540 0.03 20.27 -9.89
N ILE A 541 -0.79 19.94 -8.89
CA ILE A 541 -2.18 20.41 -8.78
C ILE A 541 -2.23 21.91 -8.44
N GLN A 542 -1.45 22.36 -7.46
CA GLN A 542 -1.40 23.78 -7.08
C GLN A 542 -0.76 24.62 -8.19
N GLN A 543 0.14 24.08 -9.01
CA GLN A 543 0.68 24.80 -10.15
C GLN A 543 -0.40 25.08 -11.22
N GLU A 544 -1.38 24.20 -11.39
CA GLU A 544 -2.56 24.49 -12.21
C GLU A 544 -3.49 25.51 -11.55
N THR A 545 -3.74 25.39 -10.24
CA THR A 545 -4.54 26.37 -9.48
C THR A 545 -3.90 27.75 -9.48
N LEU A 546 -2.57 27.85 -9.35
CA LEU A 546 -1.80 29.10 -9.38
C LEU A 546 -1.64 29.66 -10.80
N LYS A 547 -1.60 28.81 -11.85
CA LYS A 547 -1.77 29.27 -13.23
C LYS A 547 -3.15 29.91 -13.45
N GLY A 548 -4.18 29.43 -12.74
CA GLY A 548 -5.52 30.04 -12.68
C GLY A 548 -5.59 31.32 -11.83
N ILE A 549 -4.61 31.56 -10.95
CA ILE A 549 -4.49 32.79 -10.13
C ILE A 549 -3.29 33.60 -10.62
N HIS A 550 -3.21 33.83 -11.93
CA HIS A 550 -2.77 35.15 -12.34
C HIS A 550 -3.94 36.08 -12.08
N SER A 551 -3.79 36.96 -11.08
CA SER A 551 -4.66 38.10 -10.99
C SER A 551 -4.74 38.73 -12.39
N HIS A 552 -5.95 38.92 -12.92
CA HIS A 552 -6.21 39.68 -14.14
C HIS A 552 -5.75 41.17 -14.03
N TRP A 553 -4.92 41.49 -13.04
CA TRP A 553 -4.44 42.81 -12.71
C TRP A 553 -3.12 43.19 -13.41
N ARG A 554 -2.55 42.33 -14.27
CA ARG A 554 -1.30 42.70 -14.98
C ARG A 554 -1.23 42.52 -16.50
N HIS A 555 -2.28 42.11 -17.20
CA HIS A 555 -2.32 42.24 -18.67
C HIS A 555 -3.65 42.69 -19.30
N SER A 556 -4.66 43.08 -18.50
CA SER A 556 -5.87 43.75 -19.04
C SER A 556 -5.89 45.27 -18.82
N PHE A 557 -4.88 45.85 -18.18
CA PHE A 557 -4.65 47.30 -18.14
C PHE A 557 -3.60 47.68 -19.19
N SER A 558 -3.98 47.74 -20.47
CA SER A 558 -3.41 48.65 -21.50
C SER A 558 -3.76 48.14 -22.90
N PHE A 559 -4.91 48.56 -23.43
CA PHE A 559 -4.99 49.10 -24.80
C PHE A 559 -6.38 49.68 -25.09
N VAL A 560 -7.43 49.00 -24.66
CA VAL A 560 -8.80 49.32 -25.12
C VAL A 560 -9.44 50.48 -24.34
N ASN A 561 -9.22 50.57 -23.01
CA ASN A 561 -9.77 51.66 -22.20
C ASN A 561 -9.00 52.99 -22.34
N ASN A 562 -7.77 52.94 -22.86
CA ASN A 562 -6.92 54.12 -23.02
C ASN A 562 -7.28 54.91 -24.29
N HIS A 563 -7.82 54.25 -25.33
CA HIS A 563 -8.25 54.92 -26.56
C HIS A 563 -9.49 55.81 -26.33
N TYR A 564 -10.46 55.36 -25.53
CA TYR A 564 -11.64 56.17 -25.22
C TYR A 564 -11.32 57.37 -24.32
N LEU A 565 -10.39 57.20 -23.37
CA LEU A 565 -9.91 58.30 -22.53
C LEU A 565 -9.12 59.33 -23.36
N PHE A 566 -8.24 58.86 -24.26
CA PHE A 566 -7.48 59.74 -25.16
C PHE A 566 -8.40 60.48 -26.15
N LEU A 567 -9.41 59.79 -26.72
CA LEU A 567 -10.44 60.41 -27.56
C LEU A 567 -11.26 61.44 -26.78
N ALA A 568 -11.70 61.12 -25.56
CA ALA A 568 -12.45 62.06 -24.72
C ALA A 568 -11.61 63.31 -24.38
N CYS A 569 -10.35 63.14 -24.00
CA CYS A 569 -9.43 64.27 -23.75
C CYS A 569 -9.18 65.09 -25.02
N PHE A 570 -9.01 64.44 -26.17
CA PHE A 570 -8.86 65.13 -27.46
C PHE A 570 -10.08 65.97 -27.81
N PHE A 571 -11.30 65.44 -27.63
CA PHE A 571 -12.54 66.18 -27.86
C PHE A 571 -12.71 67.36 -26.91
N ILE A 572 -12.33 67.22 -25.63
CA ILE A 572 -12.41 68.31 -24.65
C ILE A 572 -11.43 69.44 -25.01
N VAL A 573 -10.22 69.11 -25.43
CA VAL A 573 -9.23 70.11 -25.88
C VAL A 573 -9.68 70.78 -27.17
N LEU A 574 -10.19 70.02 -28.14
CA LEU A 574 -10.72 70.56 -29.40
C LEU A 574 -11.90 71.51 -29.13
N LEU A 575 -12.84 71.13 -28.25
CA LEU A 575 -13.96 71.98 -27.86
C LEU A 575 -13.47 73.26 -27.18
N SER A 576 -12.46 73.17 -26.31
CA SER A 576 -11.85 74.32 -25.64
C SER A 576 -11.17 75.28 -26.63
N ILE A 577 -10.46 74.75 -27.63
CA ILE A 577 -9.87 75.54 -28.72
C ILE A 577 -10.96 76.19 -29.57
N ILE A 578 -12.02 75.46 -29.93
CA ILE A 578 -13.14 76.02 -30.70
C ILE A 578 -13.82 77.14 -29.92
N LEU A 579 -14.11 76.94 -28.63
CA LEU A 579 -14.69 77.98 -27.77
C LEU A 579 -13.75 79.18 -27.62
N TYR A 580 -12.45 78.95 -27.51
CA TYR A 580 -11.45 80.01 -27.48
C TYR A 580 -11.40 80.80 -28.79
N LEU A 581 -11.41 80.13 -29.94
CA LEU A 581 -11.44 80.76 -31.26
C LEU A 581 -12.77 81.47 -31.54
N LEU A 582 -13.90 80.93 -31.08
CA LEU A 582 -15.21 81.60 -31.15
C LEU A 582 -15.25 82.83 -30.25
N ARG A 583 -14.65 82.76 -29.05
CA ARG A 583 -14.48 83.91 -28.16
C ARG A 583 -13.56 84.96 -28.79
N LEU A 584 -12.46 84.57 -29.42
CA LEU A 584 -11.57 85.45 -30.17
C LEU A 584 -12.27 86.08 -31.39
N ARG A 585 -13.06 85.31 -32.15
CA ARG A 585 -13.88 85.85 -33.26
C ARG A 585 -14.96 86.79 -32.76
N HIS A 586 -15.55 86.53 -31.60
CA HIS A 586 -16.54 87.41 -30.98
C HIS A 586 -15.88 88.70 -30.46
N ILE A 587 -14.67 88.62 -29.89
CA ILE A 587 -13.87 89.79 -29.49
C ILE A 587 -13.40 90.57 -30.72
N HIS A 588 -12.93 89.90 -31.78
CA HIS A 588 -12.55 90.54 -33.05
C HIS A 588 -13.76 91.14 -33.78
N ARG A 589 -14.96 90.54 -33.73
CA ARG A 589 -16.19 91.16 -34.24
C ARG A 589 -16.57 92.40 -33.44
N ARG A 590 -16.42 92.38 -32.11
CA ARG A 590 -16.61 93.57 -31.25
C ARG A 590 -15.53 94.64 -31.45
N ALA A 591 -14.30 94.26 -31.81
CA ALA A 591 -13.23 95.19 -32.14
C ALA A 591 -13.37 95.75 -33.58
N ALA A 592 -13.83 94.95 -34.54
CA ALA A 592 -14.15 95.38 -35.90
C ALA A 592 -15.42 96.25 -35.97
N GLN A 593 -16.32 96.16 -34.99
CA GLN A 593 -17.43 97.11 -34.82
C GLN A 593 -17.00 98.46 -34.19
N ARG A 594 -15.76 98.60 -33.71
CA ARG A 594 -15.23 99.87 -33.16
C ARG A 594 -14.33 100.65 -34.13
N TYR A 595 -14.10 100.16 -35.35
CA TYR A 595 -13.31 100.88 -36.34
C TYR A 595 -13.85 100.68 -37.76
N THR A 596 -14.73 101.59 -38.19
CA THR A 596 -14.87 102.04 -39.59
C THR A 596 -15.15 103.55 -39.61
N PRO A 597 -14.75 104.29 -40.67
CA PRO A 597 -14.15 105.63 -40.58
C PRO A 597 -15.08 106.81 -40.91
N SER A 598 -14.49 108.02 -40.86
CA SER A 598 -14.95 109.37 -41.28
C SER A 598 -15.47 110.25 -40.13
N SER A 599 -15.11 111.52 -39.94
CA SER A 599 -14.28 112.49 -40.69
C SER A 599 -13.91 113.68 -39.77
N VAL A 600 -12.70 114.22 -39.97
CA VAL A 600 -12.04 115.45 -39.45
C VAL A 600 -12.96 116.70 -39.61
N PRO A 601 -12.96 117.79 -38.78
CA PRO A 601 -11.80 118.70 -38.59
C PRO A 601 -11.60 119.57 -37.31
N TRP A 602 -10.31 119.91 -37.09
CA TRP A 602 -9.65 121.13 -36.52
C TRP A 602 -10.06 121.61 -35.09
N LEU A 603 -9.21 122.15 -34.19
CA LEU A 603 -8.12 123.14 -34.32
C LEU A 603 -7.27 123.20 -32.99
N GLU A 604 -5.98 123.52 -33.14
CA GLU A 604 -5.08 124.29 -32.23
C GLU A 604 -4.77 123.90 -30.76
N ALA A 605 -3.49 123.59 -30.49
CA ALA A 605 -2.52 124.45 -29.76
C ALA A 605 -1.53 123.65 -28.84
N GLY A 606 -0.23 123.95 -28.95
CA GLY A 606 0.68 123.95 -27.79
C GLY A 606 1.72 122.83 -27.61
N LEU A 607 2.86 122.95 -28.31
CA LEU A 607 4.25 122.95 -27.78
C LEU A 607 4.61 122.13 -26.50
N HIS A 608 5.49 121.12 -26.64
CA HIS A 608 6.92 121.13 -26.26
C HIS A 608 7.53 119.71 -26.05
N SER A 609 8.80 119.58 -26.43
CA SER A 609 9.66 118.40 -26.42
C SER A 609 10.33 118.13 -25.04
N PRO A 610 11.37 117.27 -24.92
CA PRO A 610 11.28 115.88 -24.47
C PRO A 610 12.11 115.65 -23.19
N THR A 611 12.08 114.44 -22.61
CA THR A 611 13.27 113.80 -21.99
C THR A 611 12.97 112.40 -21.49
N LEU A 612 13.78 111.45 -21.97
CA LEU A 612 14.15 110.20 -21.29
C LEU A 612 14.83 110.53 -19.95
N PRO A 613 14.81 109.60 -18.96
CA PRO A 613 16.00 108.78 -18.83
C PRO A 613 15.78 107.33 -18.42
N ILE A 614 16.81 106.59 -18.81
CA ILE A 614 17.33 105.29 -18.40
C ILE A 614 17.52 105.22 -16.87
N ASN A 615 17.21 104.07 -16.23
CA ASN A 615 18.17 103.27 -15.45
C ASN A 615 17.54 102.15 -14.60
N LEU A 616 18.21 100.99 -14.72
CA LEU A 616 18.40 99.87 -13.78
C LEU A 616 17.22 98.92 -13.51
#